data_AF-A0A1V4H7U7-F1
#
_entry.id   AF-A0A1V4H7U7-F1
#
_cell.length_a   1.000
_cell.length_b   1.000
_cell.length_c   1.000
_cell.angle_alpha   90.00
_cell.angle_beta   90.00
_cell.angle_gamma   90.00
#
_symmetry.space_group_name_H-M   'P 1'
#
loop_
_entity.id
_entity.type
_entity.pdbx_description
1 polymer ?
#
loop_
_entity_poly.entity_id
_entity_poly.type
_entity_poly.pdbx_seq_one_letter_code
_entity_poly.pdbx_strand_id
1 'polypeptide(L)' 'MSDDDFIITPKEDKSVTITIRVDRALQEKFDHLSKISNRSRNELINLALEYAMKNAKFIKGTSEKR' A
#
# COMPACT_ATOMS: atom_id res chain seq x y z
N MET A 1 -27.38 10.76 29.19
CA MET A 1 -26.09 10.23 28.69
C MET A 1 -25.07 11.05 29.43
N SER A 2 -24.35 10.42 30.35
CA SER A 2 -23.41 11.13 31.22
C SER A 2 -22.12 11.35 30.41
N ASP A 3 -21.46 12.50 30.60
CA ASP A 3 -20.25 12.86 29.84
C ASP A 3 -19.02 11.94 30.13
N ASP A 4 -19.17 10.94 31.00
CA ASP A 4 -18.14 9.97 31.40
C ASP A 4 -18.29 8.58 30.73
N ASP A 5 -19.18 8.44 29.75
CA ASP A 5 -19.42 7.16 29.10
C ASP A 5 -18.25 6.80 28.14
N PHE A 6 -17.47 5.76 28.47
CA PHE A 6 -16.45 5.19 27.57
C PHE A 6 -17.10 4.34 26.48
N ILE A 7 -17.40 4.95 25.34
CA ILE A 7 -18.05 4.29 24.20
C ILE A 7 -17.03 3.45 23.42
N ILE A 8 -17.17 2.12 23.52
CA ILE A 8 -16.38 1.17 22.71
C ILE A 8 -17.06 1.00 21.35
N THR A 9 -16.37 1.38 20.28
CA THR A 9 -16.82 1.11 18.89
C THR A 9 -16.17 -0.17 18.36
N PRO A 10 -16.86 -0.92 17.48
CA PRO A 10 -16.28 -2.07 16.80
C PRO A 10 -15.06 -1.66 15.98
N LYS A 11 -14.01 -2.48 16.01
CA LYS A 11 -12.80 -2.24 15.22
C LYS A 11 -13.08 -2.47 13.74
N GLU A 12 -12.93 -1.44 12.92
CA GLU A 12 -12.92 -1.58 11.47
C GLU A 12 -11.53 -2.02 11.00
N ASP A 13 -11.35 -3.31 10.70
CA ASP A 13 -10.12 -3.79 10.05
C ASP A 13 -10.15 -3.42 8.55
N LYS A 14 -9.51 -2.29 8.21
CA LYS A 14 -9.39 -1.78 6.83
C LYS A 14 -8.18 -2.33 6.07
N SER A 15 -7.33 -3.11 6.73
CA SER A 15 -6.13 -3.67 6.13
C SER A 15 -6.35 -5.11 5.66
N VAL A 16 -5.84 -5.42 4.47
CA VAL A 16 -5.82 -6.77 3.92
C VAL A 16 -4.38 -7.22 3.80
N THR A 17 -4.09 -8.45 4.23
CA THR A 17 -2.77 -9.07 4.03
C THR A 17 -2.70 -9.67 2.63
N ILE A 18 -1.69 -9.25 1.86
CA ILE A 18 -1.38 -9.82 0.54
C ILE A 18 -0.02 -10.51 0.57
N THR A 19 0.10 -11.64 -0.13
CA THR A 19 1.39 -12.32 -0.34
C THR A 19 1.82 -12.10 -1.79
N ILE A 20 2.97 -11.46 -1.99
CA ILE A 20 3.50 -11.16 -3.33
C ILE A 20 4.92 -11.72 -3.48
N ARG A 21 5.28 -12.14 -4.69
CA ARG A 21 6.66 -12.50 -5.05
C ARG A 21 7.34 -11.28 -5.66
N VAL A 22 8.51 -10.91 -5.15
CA VAL A 22 9.30 -9.78 -5.65
C VAL A 22 10.72 -10.24 -5.92
N ASP A 23 11.39 -9.54 -6.83
CA ASP A 23 12.82 -9.74 -7.09
C ASP A 23 13.63 -9.37 -5.82
N ARG A 24 14.69 -10.13 -5.57
CA ARG A 24 15.66 -9.87 -4.50
C ARG A 24 16.23 -8.46 -4.58
N ALA A 25 16.53 -7.97 -5.79
CA ALA A 25 17.07 -6.63 -5.97
C ALA A 25 16.08 -5.53 -5.53
N LEU A 26 14.78 -5.78 -5.69
CA LEU A 26 13.74 -4.84 -5.23
C LEU A 26 13.60 -4.86 -3.71
N GLN A 27 13.65 -6.06 -3.11
CA GLN A 27 13.64 -6.20 -1.65
C GLN A 27 14.83 -5.47 -1.02
N GLU A 28 16.04 -5.63 -1.55
CA GLU A 28 17.26 -4.99 -1.03
C GLU A 28 17.17 -3.45 -1.10
N LYS A 29 16.54 -2.90 -2.15
CA LYS A 29 16.26 -1.45 -2.23
C LYS A 29 15.32 -0.99 -1.12
N PHE A 30 14.23 -1.71 -0.87
CA PHE A 30 13.31 -1.38 0.24
C PHE A 30 13.97 -1.54 1.61
N ASP A 31 14.81 -2.56 1.80
CA ASP A 31 15.58 -2.76 3.04
C ASP A 31 16.54 -1.58 3.29
N HIS A 32 17.24 -1.10 2.25
CA HIS A 32 18.11 0.07 2.34
C HIS A 32 17.31 1.35 2.67
N LEU A 33 16.21 1.59 1.96
CA LEU A 33 15.34 2.75 2.21
C LEU A 33 14.76 2.73 3.62
N SER A 34 14.38 1.56 4.12
CA SER A 34 13.86 1.40 5.49
C SER A 34 14.87 1.84 6.53
N LYS A 35 16.15 1.45 6.37
CA LYS A 35 17.24 1.82 7.29
C LYS A 35 17.48 3.34 7.36
N ILE A 36 17.43 4.03 6.21
CA ILE A 36 17.75 5.47 6.15
C ILE A 36 16.54 6.36 6.42
N SER A 37 15.32 5.88 6.19
CA SER A 37 14.09 6.68 6.34
C SER A 37 13.38 6.50 7.68
N ASN A 38 13.83 5.53 8.50
CA ASN A 38 13.16 5.11 9.74
C ASN A 38 11.69 4.70 9.51
N ARG A 39 11.36 4.21 8.31
CA ARG A 39 10.03 3.67 7.95
C ARG A 39 10.09 2.17 7.77
N SER A 40 8.98 1.49 8.03
CA SER A 40 8.91 0.05 7.78
C SER A 40 8.89 -0.26 6.29
N ARG A 41 9.32 -1.47 5.91
CA ARG A 41 9.27 -1.93 4.51
C ARG A 41 7.85 -1.95 3.96
N ASN A 42 6.89 -2.41 4.77
CA ASN A 42 5.49 -2.47 4.37
C ASN A 42 4.92 -1.07 4.10
N GLU A 43 5.30 -0.09 4.91
CA GLU A 43 4.92 1.30 4.72
C GLU A 43 5.49 1.87 3.42
N LEU A 44 6.78 1.62 3.13
CA LEU A 44 7.41 2.03 1.88
C LEU A 44 6.78 1.35 0.65
N ILE A 45 6.44 0.07 0.76
CA ILE A 45 5.74 -0.67 -0.29
C ILE A 45 4.35 -0.07 -0.54
N ASN A 46 3.59 0.24 0.52
CA ASN A 46 2.28 0.87 0.37
C ASN A 46 2.38 2.25 -0.30
N LEU A 47 3.33 3.10 0.12
CA LEU A 47 3.57 4.40 -0.52
C LEU A 47 3.94 4.25 -2.01
N ALA A 48 4.78 3.27 -2.33
CA ALA A 48 5.17 2.98 -3.71
C ALA A 48 3.98 2.49 -4.55
N LEU A 49 3.12 1.63 -3.98
CA LEU A 49 1.91 1.13 -4.65
C LEU A 49 0.89 2.26 -4.86
N GLU A 50 0.64 3.10 -3.85
CA GLU A 50 -0.24 4.27 -3.98
C GLU A 50 0.26 5.23 -5.06
N TYR A 51 1.57 5.52 -5.07
CA TYR A 51 2.18 6.33 -6.10
C TYR A 51 2.02 5.70 -7.49
N ALA A 52 2.31 4.40 -7.62
CA ALA A 52 2.18 3.69 -8.89
C ALA A 52 0.74 3.73 -9.41
N MET A 53 -0.25 3.48 -8.55
CA MET A 53 -1.67 3.52 -8.91
C MET A 53 -2.13 4.93 -9.30
N LYS A 54 -1.65 5.97 -8.61
CA LYS A 54 -1.97 7.37 -8.94
C LYS A 54 -1.43 7.78 -10.32
N ASN A 55 -0.28 7.22 -10.73
CA ASN A 55 0.38 7.57 -11.99
C ASN A 55 0.08 6.57 -13.13
N ALA A 56 -0.52 5.43 -12.81
CA ALA A 56 -0.89 4.43 -13.80
C ALA A 56 -1.96 5.01 -14.74
N LYS A 57 -1.66 5.02 -16.04
CA LYS A 57 -2.63 5.37 -17.09
C LYS A 57 -3.06 4.10 -17.78
N PHE A 58 -4.36 3.83 -17.75
CA PHE A 58 -4.95 2.75 -18.53
C PHE A 58 -5.20 3.22 -19.95
N ILE A 59 -4.50 2.64 -20.93
CA ILE A 59 -4.81 2.85 -22.34
C ILE A 59 -5.77 1.73 -22.75
N LYS A 60 -7.03 2.07 -23.03
CA LYS A 60 -7.93 1.13 -23.71
C LYS A 60 -7.32 0.83 -25.07
N GLY A 61 -6.93 -0.41 -25.32
CA GLY A 61 -6.54 -0.83 -26.65
C GLY A 61 -7.66 -0.48 -27.62
N THR A 62 -7.33 0.24 -28.68
CA THR A 62 -8.21 0.41 -29.83
C THR A 62 -8.49 -0.98 -30.38
N SER A 63 -9.64 -1.55 -30.02
CA SER A 63 -10.25 -2.63 -30.77
C SER A 63 -10.79 -2.06 -32.07
N GLU A 64 -9.89 -1.59 -32.94
CA GLU A 64 -10.18 -1.41 -34.36
C GLU A 64 -9.57 -2.62 -35.07
N LYS A 65 -10.38 -3.66 -35.22
CA LYS A 65 -10.23 -4.56 -36.36
C LYS A 65 -11.47 -4.36 -37.23
N ARG A 66 -11.21 -3.70 -38.37
CA ARG A 66 -12.07 -3.63 -39.55
C ARG A 66 -12.32 -5.02 -40.11
#